data_AF-A0A0R3RC37-F1
#
_entry.id   AF-A0A0R3RC37-F1
#
_cell.length_a   1.000
_cell.length_b   1.000
_cell.length_c   1.000
_cell.angle_alpha   90.00
_cell.angle_beta   90.00
_cell.angle_gamma   90.00
#
_symmetry.space_group_name_H-M   'P 1'
#
loop_
_entity.id
_entity.type
_entity.pdbx_description
1 polymer ?
#
loop_
_entity_poly.entity_id
_entity_poly.type
_entity_poly.pdbx_seq_one_letter_code
_entity_poly.pdbx_strand_id
1 'polypeptide(L)'
;MVDVVAGRINRVLETLESFRSQWTPAVARQIDLVRRVYNELLIDDDPEAELSVTAEVVLAQAMEKLGDMLQEMAHQHRSTHQMLSKIGKAIDRYFVTDLSSLTKIDKNIDTDPRLHGRVNALITNHLTSTGKFDVADILTKEAQL
;
A
#
# COMPACT_ATOMS: atom_id res chain seq x y z
N MET A 1 -6.89 -10.52 11.50
CA MET A 1 -6.02 -9.32 11.36
C MET A 1 -5.04 -9.48 10.21
N VAL A 2 -4.39 -10.65 10.12
CA VAL A 2 -3.57 -11.04 8.96
C VAL A 2 -4.34 -10.95 7.64
N ASP A 3 -5.59 -11.44 7.60
CA ASP A 3 -6.43 -11.42 6.39
C ASP A 3 -6.77 -10.00 5.90
N VAL A 4 -6.83 -9.03 6.81
CA VAL A 4 -7.12 -7.63 6.48
C VAL A 4 -5.94 -7.00 5.76
N VAL A 5 -4.70 -7.30 6.18
CA VAL A 5 -3.50 -6.80 5.52
C VAL A 5 -3.25 -7.54 4.22
N ALA A 6 -3.42 -8.87 4.21
CA ALA A 6 -3.33 -9.68 2.98
C ALA A 6 -4.32 -9.20 1.90
N GLY A 7 -5.58 -8.95 2.27
CA GLY A 7 -6.59 -8.42 1.34
C GLY A 7 -6.25 -7.04 0.79
N ARG A 8 -5.58 -6.16 1.57
CA ARG A 8 -5.13 -4.86 1.07
C ARG A 8 -3.94 -4.99 0.11
N ILE A 9 -3.01 -5.91 0.39
CA ILE A 9 -1.88 -6.22 -0.49
C ILE A 9 -2.39 -6.71 -1.84
N ASN A 10 -3.33 -7.67 -1.86
CA ASN A 10 -3.90 -8.19 -3.10
C ASN A 10 -4.53 -7.10 -3.96
N ARG A 11 -5.30 -6.17 -3.37
CA ARG A 11 -5.87 -5.03 -4.10
C ARG A 11 -4.81 -4.13 -4.74
N VAL A 12 -3.69 -3.90 -4.05
CA VAL A 12 -2.59 -3.11 -4.63
C VAL A 12 -1.90 -3.85 -5.76
N LEU A 13 -1.71 -5.17 -5.63
CA LEU A 13 -1.17 -6.00 -6.71
C LEU A 13 -2.06 -5.94 -7.95
N GLU A 14 -3.36 -6.15 -7.80
CA GLU A 14 -4.35 -6.03 -8.88
C GLU A 14 -4.29 -4.64 -9.54
N THR A 15 -4.16 -3.58 -8.72
CA THR A 15 -4.07 -2.20 -9.20
C THR A 15 -2.78 -1.97 -9.99
N LEU A 16 -1.64 -2.51 -9.54
CA LEU A 16 -0.36 -2.41 -10.23
C LEU A 16 -0.35 -3.19 -11.55
N GLU A 17 -0.97 -4.37 -11.59
CA GLU A 17 -1.14 -5.15 -12.82
C GLU A 17 -2.05 -4.44 -13.82
N SER A 18 -3.17 -3.87 -13.36
CA SER A 18 -4.06 -3.05 -14.18
C SER A 18 -3.33 -1.82 -14.71
N PHE A 19 -2.56 -1.13 -13.85
CA PHE A 19 -1.78 0.04 -14.23
C PHE A 19 -0.77 -0.30 -15.33
N ARG A 20 0.00 -1.39 -15.14
CA ARG A 20 0.97 -1.85 -16.14
C ARG A 20 0.30 -2.22 -17.45
N SER A 21 -0.79 -2.99 -17.41
CA SER A 21 -1.50 -3.47 -18.60
C SER A 21 -2.16 -2.35 -19.39
N GLN A 22 -2.64 -1.30 -18.72
CA GLN A 22 -3.19 -0.10 -19.35
C GLN A 22 -2.10 0.78 -19.96
N TRP A 23 -1.12 1.17 -19.16
CA TRP A 23 -0.22 2.28 -19.51
C TRP A 23 0.94 1.84 -20.40
N THR A 24 1.49 0.63 -20.23
CA THR A 24 2.59 0.14 -21.08
C THR A 24 2.25 0.20 -22.58
N PRO A 25 1.14 -0.39 -23.06
CA PRO A 25 0.81 -0.33 -24.47
C PRO A 25 0.29 1.06 -24.91
N ALA A 26 -0.32 1.85 -24.02
CA ALA A 26 -0.77 3.21 -24.35
C ALA A 26 0.41 4.15 -24.63
N VAL A 27 1.42 4.12 -23.76
CA VAL A 27 2.66 4.89 -23.93
C VAL A 27 3.42 4.44 -25.17
N ALA A 28 3.57 3.13 -25.39
CA ALA A 28 4.22 2.60 -26.58
C ALA A 28 3.56 3.13 -27.87
N ARG A 29 2.23 3.08 -27.96
CA ARG A 29 1.50 3.60 -29.13
C ARG A 29 1.71 5.09 -29.37
N GLN A 30 1.75 5.92 -28.33
CA GLN A 30 2.00 7.35 -28.50
C GLN A 30 3.44 7.63 -28.91
N ILE A 31 4.42 6.91 -28.36
CA ILE A 31 5.81 7.01 -28.80
C ILE A 31 5.92 6.67 -30.29
N ASP A 32 5.28 5.58 -30.74
CA ASP A 32 5.29 5.17 -32.14
C ASP A 32 4.56 6.15 -33.06
N LEU A 33 3.52 6.84 -32.56
CA LEU A 33 2.86 7.91 -33.30
C LEU A 33 3.79 9.12 -33.45
N VAL A 34 4.36 9.61 -32.35
CA VAL A 34 5.29 10.76 -32.38
C VAL A 34 6.50 10.47 -33.26
N ARG A 35 7.05 9.25 -33.21
CA ARG A 35 8.16 8.83 -34.08
C ARG A 35 7.78 8.84 -35.56
N ARG A 36 6.57 8.34 -35.91
CA ARG A 36 6.11 8.37 -37.31
C ARG A 36 5.95 9.79 -37.82
N VAL A 37 5.27 10.64 -37.03
CA VAL A 37 5.10 12.06 -37.36
C VAL A 37 6.46 12.76 -37.48
N TYR A 38 7.41 12.48 -36.57
CA TYR A 38 8.76 13.03 -36.65
C TYR A 38 9.48 12.59 -37.93
N ASN A 39 9.46 11.30 -38.26
CA ASN A 39 10.15 10.79 -39.45
C ASN A 39 9.56 11.35 -40.75
N GLU A 40 8.24 11.33 -40.87
CA GLU A 40 7.52 11.83 -42.06
C GLU A 40 7.74 13.33 -42.28
N LEU A 41 7.89 14.12 -41.21
CA LEU A 41 7.99 15.57 -41.29
C LEU A 41 9.42 16.11 -41.30
N LEU A 42 10.40 15.38 -40.77
CA LEU A 42 11.76 15.89 -40.53
C LEU A 42 12.88 15.04 -41.10
N ILE A 43 12.65 13.74 -41.35
CA ILE A 43 13.70 12.85 -41.88
C ILE A 43 13.51 12.60 -43.38
N ASP A 44 12.27 12.33 -43.79
CA ASP A 44 11.97 11.94 -45.17
C ASP A 44 11.77 13.15 -46.12
N ASP A 45 11.83 14.37 -45.59
CA ASP A 45 11.70 15.62 -46.35
C ASP A 45 13.06 16.20 -46.77
N ASP A 46 13.05 17.17 -47.69
CA ASP A 46 14.27 17.89 -48.09
C ASP A 46 14.85 18.62 -46.85
N PRO A 47 16.13 18.43 -46.48
CA PRO A 47 16.75 19.09 -45.33
C PRO A 47 16.78 20.63 -45.42
N GLU A 48 16.55 21.22 -46.59
CA GLU A 48 16.35 22.68 -46.73
C GLU A 48 14.87 23.11 -46.75
N ALA A 49 13.92 22.17 -46.74
CA ALA A 49 12.50 22.48 -46.64
C ALA A 49 12.12 22.93 -45.22
N GLU A 50 11.48 24.09 -45.12
CA GLU A 50 10.82 24.50 -43.89
C GLU A 50 9.57 23.65 -43.65
N LEU A 51 9.35 23.25 -42.40
CA LEU A 51 8.13 22.54 -42.02
C LEU A 51 6.91 23.40 -42.37
N SER A 52 5.94 22.83 -43.07
CA SER A 52 4.68 23.56 -43.29
C SER A 52 4.00 23.88 -41.96
N VAL A 53 3.32 25.02 -41.87
CA VAL A 53 2.55 25.42 -40.66
C VAL A 53 1.60 24.29 -40.20
N THR A 54 1.01 23.55 -41.15
CA THR A 54 0.15 22.40 -40.85
C THR A 54 0.93 21.26 -40.17
N ALA A 55 2.15 20.97 -40.64
CA ALA A 55 3.02 19.96 -40.06
C ALA A 55 3.46 20.34 -38.63
N GLU A 56 3.76 21.62 -38.38
CA GLU A 56 4.12 22.12 -37.05
C GLU A 56 2.96 21.92 -36.07
N VAL A 57 1.74 22.24 -36.50
CA VAL A 57 0.51 22.05 -35.71
C VAL A 57 0.29 20.57 -35.40
N VAL A 58 0.48 19.67 -36.37
CA VAL A 58 0.32 18.22 -36.17
C VAL A 58 1.34 17.69 -35.15
N LEU A 59 2.60 18.11 -35.25
CA LEU A 59 3.64 17.72 -34.31
C LEU A 59 3.33 18.25 -32.89
N ALA A 60 2.95 19.53 -32.77
CA ALA A 60 2.58 20.14 -31.50
C ALA A 60 1.41 19.39 -30.82
N GLN A 61 0.36 19.07 -31.59
CA GLN A 61 -0.79 18.30 -31.08
C GLN A 61 -0.41 16.89 -30.63
N ALA A 62 0.49 16.22 -31.36
CA ALA A 62 0.98 14.90 -30.97
C ALA A 62 1.77 14.95 -29.65
N MET A 63 2.58 15.99 -29.46
CA MET A 63 3.34 16.21 -28.22
C MET A 63 2.42 16.58 -27.04
N GLU A 64 1.44 17.47 -27.25
CA GLU A 64 0.46 17.86 -26.23
C GLU A 64 -0.32 16.63 -25.73
N LYS A 65 -0.82 15.81 -26.66
CA LYS A 65 -1.54 14.57 -26.34
C LYS A 65 -0.69 13.58 -25.56
N LEU A 66 0.60 13.45 -25.89
CA LEU A 66 1.53 12.63 -25.11
C LEU A 66 1.70 13.19 -23.70
N GLY A 67 1.85 14.52 -23.58
CA GLY A 67 1.95 15.22 -22.30
C GLY A 67 0.74 14.96 -21.39
N ASP A 68 -0.47 15.19 -21.91
CA ASP A 68 -1.72 14.96 -21.17
C ASP A 68 -1.85 13.50 -20.70
N MET A 69 -1.51 12.56 -21.58
CA MET A 69 -1.54 11.14 -21.25
C MET A 69 -0.54 10.79 -20.13
N LEU A 70 0.68 11.35 -20.16
CA LEU A 70 1.67 11.14 -19.12
C LEU A 70 1.25 11.78 -17.79
N GLN A 71 0.58 12.93 -17.82
CA GLN A 71 0.03 13.57 -16.63
C GLN A 71 -1.07 12.70 -15.99
N GLU A 72 -1.98 12.16 -16.79
CA GLU A 72 -3.03 11.26 -16.29
C GLU A 72 -2.43 9.98 -15.69
N MET A 73 -1.43 9.39 -16.37
CA MET A 73 -0.68 8.24 -15.84
C MET A 73 -0.02 8.57 -14.49
N ALA A 74 0.62 9.74 -14.37
CA ALA A 74 1.26 10.18 -13.13
C ALA A 74 0.24 10.39 -12.00
N HIS A 75 -0.94 10.94 -12.32
CA HIS A 75 -2.03 11.12 -11.36
C HIS A 75 -2.51 9.77 -10.80
N GLN A 76 -2.75 8.80 -11.68
CA GLN A 76 -3.15 7.46 -11.27
C GLN A 76 -2.07 6.75 -10.45
N HIS A 77 -0.80 6.86 -10.85
CA HIS A 77 0.32 6.28 -10.08
C HIS A 77 0.39 6.82 -8.65
N ARG A 78 0.15 8.14 -8.47
CA ARG A 78 0.12 8.77 -7.15
C ARG A 78 -0.93 8.14 -6.23
N SER A 79 -2.09 7.77 -6.77
CA SER A 79 -3.15 7.11 -6.00
C SER A 79 -2.71 5.73 -5.50
N THR A 80 -2.00 4.95 -6.32
CA THR A 80 -1.41 3.66 -5.94
C THR A 80 -0.40 3.83 -4.80
N HIS A 81 0.39 4.90 -4.82
CA HIS A 81 1.33 5.20 -3.74
C HIS A 81 0.62 5.48 -2.41
N GLN A 82 -0.52 6.18 -2.42
CA GLN A 82 -1.34 6.38 -1.21
C GLN A 82 -1.87 5.05 -0.65
N MET A 83 -2.22 4.09 -1.50
CA MET A 83 -2.64 2.75 -1.06
C MET A 83 -1.50 2.02 -0.35
N LEU A 84 -0.28 2.08 -0.89
CA LEU A 84 0.92 1.53 -0.26
C LEU A 84 1.16 2.12 1.14
N SER A 85 1.06 3.44 1.30
CA SER A 85 1.20 4.08 2.63
C SER A 85 0.13 3.59 3.63
N LYS A 86 -1.11 3.34 3.17
CA LYS A 86 -2.19 2.80 4.03
C LYS A 86 -1.93 1.34 4.44
N ILE A 87 -1.24 0.57 3.60
CA ILE A 87 -0.80 -0.79 3.95
C ILE A 87 0.30 -0.73 5.00
N GLY A 88 1.33 0.10 4.80
CA GLY A 88 2.39 0.30 5.80
C GLY A 88 1.82 0.62 7.17
N LYS A 89 0.92 1.62 7.25
CA LYS A 89 0.21 1.96 8.50
C LYS A 89 -0.61 0.81 9.10
N ALA A 90 -1.17 -0.07 8.27
CA ALA A 90 -1.93 -1.22 8.74
C ALA A 90 -1.01 -2.33 9.26
N ILE A 91 0.16 -2.53 8.62
CA ILE A 91 1.22 -3.39 9.13
C ILE A 91 1.67 -2.87 10.49
N ASP A 92 2.04 -1.59 10.58
CA ASP A 92 2.47 -0.97 11.83
C ASP A 92 1.40 -1.10 12.93
N ARG A 93 0.12 -0.97 12.59
CA ARG A 93 -0.97 -1.08 13.57
C ARG A 93 -1.22 -2.50 14.07
N TYR A 94 -1.12 -3.49 13.18
CA TYR A 94 -1.62 -4.84 13.42
C TYR A 94 -0.52 -5.88 13.62
N PHE A 95 0.73 -5.55 13.29
CA PHE A 95 1.89 -6.42 13.37
C PHE A 95 3.01 -5.85 14.24
N VAL A 96 2.83 -4.66 14.83
CA VAL A 96 3.68 -4.23 15.95
C VAL A 96 3.34 -5.08 17.17
N THR A 97 4.36 -5.68 17.76
CA THR A 97 4.33 -6.51 18.99
C THR A 97 3.94 -5.72 20.25
N ASP A 98 3.54 -4.46 20.10
CA ASP A 98 3.19 -3.59 21.22
C ASP A 98 1.74 -3.84 21.67
N LEU A 99 1.64 -4.81 22.57
CA LEU A 99 0.43 -5.15 23.30
C LEU A 99 -0.02 -4.03 24.25
N SER A 100 0.76 -2.94 24.41
CA SER A 100 0.35 -1.75 25.19
C SER A 100 -1.02 -1.21 24.74
N SER A 101 -1.35 -1.41 23.47
CA SER A 101 -2.63 -1.00 22.90
C SER A 101 -3.82 -1.89 23.31
N LEU A 102 -3.59 -3.12 23.78
CA LEU A 102 -4.60 -3.94 24.48
C LEU A 102 -4.81 -3.46 25.91
N THR A 103 -3.76 -2.87 26.51
CA THR A 103 -3.78 -2.15 27.78
C THR A 103 -4.16 -0.67 27.64
N LYS A 104 -4.85 -0.29 26.54
CA LYS A 104 -5.37 1.09 26.30
C LYS A 104 -6.19 1.69 27.43
N ILE A 105 -6.67 0.87 28.35
CA ILE A 105 -7.09 1.35 29.65
C ILE A 105 -5.86 1.21 30.52
N ASP A 106 -5.23 2.34 30.85
CA ASP A 106 -4.12 2.52 31.80
C ASP A 106 -4.57 2.10 33.22
N LYS A 107 -5.04 0.86 33.30
CA LYS A 107 -5.18 0.12 34.52
C LYS A 107 -3.75 -0.23 34.83
N ASN A 108 -3.27 0.41 35.88
CA ASN A 108 -2.10 0.05 36.67
C ASN A 108 -2.17 -1.43 37.10
N ILE A 109 -2.28 -2.39 36.18
CA ILE A 109 -2.51 -3.81 36.50
C ILE A 109 -1.29 -4.34 37.26
N ASP A 110 -0.10 -3.85 36.91
CA ASP A 110 1.13 -4.25 37.57
C ASP A 110 1.40 -3.47 38.87
N THR A 111 0.82 -2.27 39.03
CA THR A 111 1.08 -1.38 40.16
C THR A 111 -0.07 -1.24 41.16
N ASP A 112 -1.30 -1.61 40.78
CA ASP A 112 -2.49 -1.71 41.63
C ASP A 112 -2.67 -3.16 42.11
N PRO A 113 -2.41 -3.44 43.40
CA PRO A 113 -2.49 -4.80 43.95
C PRO A 113 -3.85 -5.48 43.74
N ARG A 114 -4.96 -4.71 43.69
CA ARG A 114 -6.30 -5.27 43.51
C ARG A 114 -6.53 -5.75 42.08
N LEU A 115 -6.05 -4.98 41.11
CA LEU A 115 -6.15 -5.34 39.69
C LEU A 115 -5.17 -6.46 39.35
N HIS A 116 -3.95 -6.41 39.89
CA HIS A 116 -2.95 -7.47 39.76
C HIS A 116 -3.50 -8.83 40.19
N GLY A 117 -4.02 -8.91 41.43
CA GLY A 117 -4.61 -10.14 41.96
C GLY A 117 -5.81 -10.63 41.15
N ARG A 118 -6.68 -9.71 40.70
CA ARG A 118 -7.85 -10.06 39.88
C ARG A 118 -7.46 -10.61 38.50
N VAL A 119 -6.41 -10.07 37.88
CA VAL A 119 -5.92 -10.57 36.58
C VAL A 119 -5.28 -11.94 36.74
N ASN A 120 -4.43 -12.12 37.76
CA ASN A 120 -3.81 -13.43 38.01
C ASN A 120 -4.88 -14.51 38.31
N ALA A 121 -5.94 -14.18 39.07
CA ALA A 121 -7.05 -15.11 39.30
C ALA A 121 -7.80 -15.47 38.00
N LEU A 122 -8.00 -14.52 37.08
CA LEU A 122 -8.61 -14.79 35.78
C LEU A 122 -7.72 -15.68 34.91
N ILE A 123 -6.40 -15.47 34.93
CA ILE A 123 -5.42 -16.29 34.21
C ILE A 123 -5.43 -17.72 34.79
N THR A 124 -5.39 -17.88 36.11
CA THR A 124 -5.49 -19.19 36.78
C THR A 124 -6.78 -19.91 36.38
N ASN A 125 -7.94 -19.24 36.45
CA ASN A 125 -9.22 -19.83 36.04
C ASN A 125 -9.22 -20.28 34.57
N HIS A 126 -8.61 -19.49 33.68
CA HIS A 126 -8.47 -19.87 32.28
C HIS A 126 -7.57 -21.11 32.10
N LEU A 127 -6.43 -21.16 32.78
CA LEU A 127 -5.52 -22.30 32.76
C LEU A 127 -6.20 -23.58 33.25
N THR A 128 -6.93 -23.50 34.37
CA THR A 128 -7.75 -24.60 34.91
C THR A 128 -8.82 -25.03 33.91
N SER A 129 -9.57 -24.09 33.31
CA SER A 129 -10.63 -24.39 32.33
C SER A 129 -10.13 -25.02 31.04
N THR A 130 -8.84 -24.82 30.71
CA THR A 130 -8.18 -25.40 29.54
C THR A 130 -7.35 -26.64 29.86
N GLY A 131 -7.44 -27.16 31.09
CA GLY A 131 -6.78 -28.39 31.52
C GLY A 131 -5.31 -28.27 31.89
N LYS A 132 -4.77 -27.05 32.02
CA LYS A 132 -3.37 -26.77 32.39
C LYS A 132 -3.21 -26.60 33.90
N PHE A 133 -3.53 -27.64 34.66
CA PHE A 133 -3.62 -27.58 36.12
C PHE A 133 -2.26 -27.36 36.80
N ASP A 134 -1.22 -28.01 36.29
CA ASP A 134 0.17 -27.87 36.75
C ASP A 134 0.66 -26.41 36.67
N VAL A 135 0.42 -25.75 35.54
CA VAL A 135 0.77 -24.34 35.34
C VAL A 135 -0.10 -23.43 36.21
N ALA A 136 -1.38 -23.74 36.36
CA ALA A 136 -2.29 -22.98 37.23
C ALA A 136 -1.87 -23.03 38.70
N ASP A 137 -1.43 -24.21 39.18
CA ASP A 137 -0.97 -24.40 40.56
C ASP A 137 0.34 -23.66 40.83
N ILE A 138 1.28 -23.68 39.88
CA ILE A 138 2.53 -22.92 39.98
C ILE A 138 2.24 -21.42 40.02
N LEU A 139 1.42 -20.92 39.10
CA LEU A 139 1.06 -19.51 39.05
C LEU A 139 0.37 -19.05 40.34
N THR A 140 -0.53 -19.86 40.90
CA THR A 140 -1.23 -19.54 42.15
C THR A 140 -0.25 -19.39 43.33
N LYS A 141 0.76 -20.26 43.40
CA LYS A 141 1.81 -20.19 44.44
C LYS A 141 2.71 -18.97 44.27
N GLU A 142 3.16 -18.70 43.04
CA GLU A 142 4.08 -17.61 42.74
C GLU A 142 3.41 -16.23 42.86
N ALA A 143 2.15 -16.12 42.42
CA ALA A 143 1.39 -14.88 42.45
C ALA A 143 0.78 -14.56 43.83
N GLN A 144 0.93 -15.45 44.83
CA GLN A 144 0.36 -15.32 46.18
C GLN A 144 -1.14 -14.98 46.16
N LEU A 145 -1.88 -15.67 45.28
CA LEU A 145 -3.32 -15.56 45.16
C LEU A 145 -4.07 -16.25 46.30
#